data_AF-A0A6J0ATR5-F1
#
_entry.id   AF-A0A6J0ATR5-F1
#
_cell.length_a   1.000
_cell.length_b   1.000
_cell.length_c   1.000
_cell.angle_alpha   90.00
_cell.angle_beta   90.00
_cell.angle_gamma   90.00
#
_symmetry.space_group_name_H-M   'P 1'
#
loop_
_entity.id
_entity.type
_entity.pdbx_description
1 polymer ?
#
loop_
_entity_poly.entity_id
_entity_poly.type
_entity_poly.pdbx_seq_one_letter_code
_entity_poly.pdbx_strand_id
1 'polypeptide(L)'
;MKRILVFLLAVACVRALERGQDYEKDKVCKELASLGKDDFTSLSMVLYSRKFPSGTFEQVSHLVSEVVSLTEACCTEEADPDCYDNRTSALSAKSCDSDSPFPVHPGTAECCTKEGLERKLCMAALKHQPQEFPTYVEPTNDEICEAFRKDPKGFANQFLYEYSINYGQAPLTILVSYTKSYLSMVGSCCTSPSPTVCFLRERLQLKHLSLLTTVSNRICSQYAAYGKEKSRLSHLIKFAQKVPTADLKDVLPLAEDVTTILSKCCGSASEDCMAKELPEYTVKICDSLSTKNSKFKDCCQEKTPMDIFVCTYFMPAAPTPELPDVKLPTNKDVCDKENTEVLDQYAFELSRKTHIPEVFLSKILEPTLRGLAECCNSGESTACLNEKGPQLKKELSSFIEKGQELCADYSENTFTEYKKKLAERLRGKLPDATATELKELVDKHSDFASKCCSINSPPLYCDSEIDAEMNTL
;
A
#
# COMPACT_ATOMS: atom_id res chain seq x y z
N MET A 1 -31.56 13.38 -46.47
CA MET A 1 -30.38 13.41 -45.57
C MET A 1 -30.44 14.57 -44.58
N LYS A 2 -31.36 14.56 -43.60
CA LYS A 2 -31.32 15.53 -42.47
C LYS A 2 -32.12 15.15 -41.21
N ARG A 3 -32.76 13.97 -41.16
CA ARG A 3 -33.53 13.50 -39.99
C ARG A 3 -32.96 12.27 -39.26
N ILE A 4 -31.86 11.68 -39.75
CA ILE A 4 -31.22 10.51 -39.12
C ILE A 4 -30.02 10.92 -38.25
N LEU A 5 -29.52 12.15 -38.37
CA LEU A 5 -28.35 12.61 -37.61
C LEU A 5 -28.68 13.10 -36.18
N VAL A 6 -29.96 13.32 -35.84
CA VAL A 6 -30.36 13.84 -34.52
C VAL A 6 -30.60 12.71 -33.51
N PHE A 7 -30.94 11.50 -33.97
CA PHE A 7 -31.17 10.36 -33.08
C PHE A 7 -29.87 9.65 -32.64
N LEU A 8 -28.77 9.80 -33.38
CA LEU A 8 -27.48 9.20 -33.00
C LEU A 8 -26.69 10.03 -31.99
N LEU A 9 -27.02 11.31 -31.80
CA LEU A 9 -26.45 12.14 -30.73
C LEU A 9 -27.15 11.94 -29.38
N ALA A 10 -28.38 11.42 -29.37
CA ALA A 10 -29.11 11.11 -28.13
C ALA A 10 -28.71 9.75 -27.52
N VAL A 11 -28.18 8.82 -28.33
CA VAL A 11 -27.85 7.44 -27.87
C VAL A 11 -26.40 7.32 -27.37
N ALA A 12 -25.52 8.27 -27.69
CA ALA A 12 -24.14 8.30 -27.21
C ALA A 12 -23.98 8.87 -25.79
N CYS A 13 -25.01 9.52 -25.22
CA CYS A 13 -24.98 10.05 -23.85
C CYS A 13 -25.46 9.06 -22.77
N VAL A 14 -25.75 7.80 -23.11
CA VAL A 14 -26.39 6.84 -22.17
C VAL A 14 -25.40 6.06 -21.29
N ARG A 15 -24.10 6.38 -21.26
CA ARG A 15 -23.14 5.72 -20.34
C ARG A 15 -22.12 6.63 -19.66
N ALA A 16 -22.53 7.85 -19.34
CA ALA A 16 -22.05 8.53 -18.16
C ALA A 16 -23.30 9.06 -17.45
N LEU A 17 -23.90 8.25 -16.59
CA LEU A 17 -24.93 8.73 -15.68
C LEU A 17 -24.20 9.65 -14.69
N GLU A 18 -24.02 10.92 -15.05
CA GLU A 18 -23.56 11.93 -14.11
C GLU A 18 -24.51 11.85 -12.90
N ARG A 19 -23.95 11.55 -11.74
CA ARG A 19 -24.72 11.44 -10.51
C ARG A 19 -25.45 12.77 -10.31
N GLY A 20 -26.73 12.72 -9.93
CA GLY A 20 -27.54 13.93 -9.71
C GLY A 20 -26.89 14.87 -8.69
N GLN A 21 -27.23 16.16 -8.75
CA GLN A 21 -26.67 17.22 -7.90
C GLN A 21 -26.69 16.86 -6.40
N ASP A 22 -27.77 16.23 -5.92
CA ASP A 22 -27.95 15.85 -4.51
C ASP A 22 -27.42 14.46 -4.15
N TYR A 23 -26.69 13.77 -5.03
CA TYR A 23 -26.29 12.38 -4.81
C TYR A 23 -25.54 12.15 -3.48
N GLU A 24 -24.59 13.03 -3.14
CA GLU A 24 -23.81 12.88 -1.90
C GLU A 24 -24.67 13.18 -0.67
N LYS A 25 -25.54 14.20 -0.73
CA LYS A 25 -26.51 14.50 0.34
C LYS A 25 -27.43 13.31 0.58
N ASP A 26 -28.05 12.79 -0.47
CA ASP A 26 -28.96 11.64 -0.40
C ASP A 26 -28.27 10.40 0.18
N LYS A 27 -27.03 10.14 -0.25
CA LYS A 27 -26.25 9.01 0.24
C LYS A 27 -25.99 9.15 1.74
N VAL A 28 -25.46 10.29 2.18
CA VAL A 28 -25.11 10.53 3.58
C VAL A 28 -26.35 10.55 4.48
N CYS A 29 -27.46 11.13 4.03
CA CYS A 29 -28.72 11.10 4.77
C CYS A 29 -29.29 9.67 4.90
N LYS A 30 -29.19 8.84 3.85
CA LYS A 30 -29.58 7.41 3.92
C LYS A 30 -28.68 6.62 4.86
N GLU A 31 -27.37 6.91 4.87
CA GLU A 31 -26.44 6.28 5.82
C GLU A 31 -26.77 6.67 7.27
N LEU A 32 -26.98 7.96 7.56
CA LEU A 32 -27.39 8.41 8.90
C LEU A 32 -28.73 7.78 9.33
N ALA A 33 -29.72 7.76 8.44
CA ALA A 33 -31.03 7.19 8.73
C ALA A 33 -30.98 5.68 8.98
N SER A 34 -30.12 4.94 8.28
CA SER A 34 -30.02 3.48 8.40
C SER A 34 -29.18 3.04 9.61
N LEU A 35 -28.10 3.76 9.92
CA LEU A 35 -27.19 3.45 11.03
C LEU A 35 -27.65 4.06 12.37
N GLY A 36 -28.29 5.23 12.32
CA GLY A 36 -28.46 6.08 13.48
C GLY A 36 -27.19 6.87 13.83
N LYS A 37 -27.33 7.86 14.71
CA LYS A 37 -26.28 8.84 15.02
C LYS A 37 -24.98 8.23 15.53
N ASP A 38 -25.06 7.28 16.48
CA ASP A 38 -23.86 6.74 17.14
C ASP A 38 -23.01 5.86 16.21
N ASP A 39 -23.66 4.99 15.43
CA ASP A 39 -22.98 4.16 14.42
C ASP A 39 -22.48 5.02 13.25
N PHE A 40 -23.22 6.06 12.84
CA PHE A 40 -22.76 7.03 11.85
C PHE A 40 -21.54 7.83 12.35
N THR A 41 -21.50 8.18 13.63
CA THR A 41 -20.35 8.84 14.27
C THR A 41 -19.13 7.91 14.27
N SER A 42 -19.33 6.63 14.59
CA SER A 42 -18.26 5.62 14.58
C SER A 42 -17.73 5.37 13.17
N LEU A 43 -18.62 5.27 12.17
CA LEU A 43 -18.26 5.19 10.76
C LEU A 43 -17.45 6.41 10.32
N SER A 44 -17.90 7.61 10.70
CA SER A 44 -17.21 8.86 10.40
C SER A 44 -15.82 8.90 11.05
N MET A 45 -15.69 8.43 12.29
CA MET A 45 -14.39 8.33 12.96
C MET A 45 -13.41 7.45 12.17
N VAL A 46 -13.83 6.26 11.75
CA VAL A 46 -13.00 5.37 10.91
C VAL A 46 -12.66 6.04 9.57
N LEU A 47 -13.67 6.61 8.89
CA LEU A 47 -13.54 7.21 7.57
C LEU A 47 -12.57 8.40 7.55
N TYR A 48 -12.67 9.30 8.52
CA TYR A 48 -11.82 10.50 8.56
C TYR A 48 -10.44 10.18 9.13
N SER A 49 -10.31 9.22 10.05
CA SER A 49 -9.00 8.76 10.51
C SER A 49 -8.19 8.14 9.37
N ARG A 50 -8.79 7.23 8.58
CA ARG A 50 -8.09 6.69 7.40
C ARG A 50 -7.80 7.74 6.34
N LYS A 51 -8.65 8.77 6.23
CA LYS A 51 -8.45 9.85 5.26
C LYS A 51 -7.27 10.73 5.65
N PHE A 52 -7.07 10.96 6.95
CA PHE A 52 -6.03 11.83 7.48
C PHE A 52 -5.09 11.05 8.43
N PRO A 53 -4.21 10.18 7.91
CA PRO A 53 -3.34 9.35 8.74
C PRO A 53 -2.34 10.16 9.59
N SER A 54 -2.05 11.41 9.22
CA SER A 54 -1.20 12.34 9.98
C SER A 54 -1.99 13.27 10.91
N GLY A 55 -3.33 13.20 10.92
CA GLY A 55 -4.16 14.03 11.78
C GLY A 55 -4.12 13.56 13.23
N THR A 56 -4.16 14.49 14.18
CA THR A 56 -4.27 14.16 15.62
C THR A 56 -5.67 13.65 15.99
N PHE A 57 -5.79 12.99 17.14
CA PHE A 57 -7.07 12.50 17.64
C PHE A 57 -8.08 13.65 17.82
N GLU A 58 -7.62 14.77 18.36
CA GLU A 58 -8.41 15.97 18.60
C GLU A 58 -8.92 16.55 17.28
N GLN A 59 -8.04 16.70 16.30
CA GLN A 59 -8.39 17.26 14.99
C GLN A 59 -9.44 16.40 14.27
N VAL A 60 -9.23 15.08 14.23
CA VAL A 60 -10.17 14.15 13.60
C VAL A 60 -11.50 14.15 14.37
N SER A 61 -11.47 14.15 15.70
CA SER A 61 -12.68 14.21 16.53
C SER A 61 -13.49 15.49 16.30
N HIS A 62 -12.82 16.64 16.18
CA HIS A 62 -13.47 17.91 15.84
C HIS A 62 -14.13 17.86 14.46
N LEU A 63 -13.42 17.35 13.45
CA LEU A 63 -13.96 17.19 12.11
C LEU A 63 -15.20 16.27 12.11
N VAL A 64 -15.11 15.12 12.77
CA VAL A 64 -16.22 14.17 12.89
C VAL A 64 -17.42 14.82 13.57
N SER A 65 -17.19 15.56 14.66
CA SER A 65 -18.26 16.27 15.38
C SER A 65 -19.00 17.26 14.47
N GLU A 66 -18.29 18.03 13.64
CA GLU A 66 -18.92 18.98 12.72
C GLU A 66 -19.64 18.28 11.57
N VAL A 67 -19.08 17.18 11.04
CA VAL A 67 -19.73 16.38 10.00
C VAL A 67 -21.01 15.72 10.52
N VAL A 68 -21.00 15.15 11.72
CA VAL A 68 -22.21 14.57 12.31
C VAL A 68 -23.26 15.66 12.56
N SER A 69 -22.83 16.80 13.12
CA SER A 69 -23.73 17.92 13.40
C SER A 69 -24.38 18.51 12.14
N LEU A 70 -23.61 18.68 11.06
CA LEU A 70 -24.18 19.20 9.80
C LEU A 70 -25.11 18.18 9.15
N THR A 71 -24.79 16.89 9.22
CA THR A 71 -25.63 15.83 8.64
C THR A 71 -26.95 15.73 9.37
N GLU A 72 -26.96 15.75 10.71
CA GLU A 72 -28.21 15.78 11.48
C GLU A 72 -29.08 16.99 11.14
N ALA A 73 -28.48 18.18 11.00
CA ALA A 73 -29.22 19.40 10.71
C ALA A 73 -29.76 19.47 9.27
N CYS A 74 -29.05 18.89 8.29
CA CYS A 74 -29.40 19.01 6.88
C CYS A 74 -30.19 17.82 6.30
N CYS A 75 -30.35 16.73 7.07
CA CYS A 75 -31.08 15.54 6.64
C CYS A 75 -32.52 15.46 7.20
N THR A 76 -33.03 16.52 7.83
CA THR A 76 -34.43 16.62 8.26
C THR A 76 -35.33 17.04 7.09
N GLU A 77 -36.60 16.64 7.10
CA GLU A 77 -37.57 17.02 6.05
C GLU A 77 -37.76 18.55 5.93
N GLU A 78 -37.54 19.28 7.03
CA GLU A 78 -37.70 20.73 7.14
C GLU A 78 -36.42 21.51 6.78
N ALA A 79 -35.32 20.81 6.45
CA ALA A 79 -34.05 21.46 6.15
C ALA A 79 -34.11 22.21 4.81
N ASP A 80 -33.39 23.33 4.74
CA ASP A 80 -33.19 24.07 3.50
C ASP A 80 -32.58 23.14 2.42
N PRO A 81 -33.06 23.19 1.16
CA PRO A 81 -32.52 22.36 0.08
C PRO A 81 -30.99 22.45 -0.05
N ASP A 82 -30.44 23.65 0.09
CA ASP A 82 -29.02 23.97 -0.05
C ASP A 82 -28.24 23.83 1.28
N CYS A 83 -28.88 23.37 2.36
CA CYS A 83 -28.26 23.23 3.69
C CYS A 83 -26.93 22.45 3.62
N TYR A 84 -26.94 21.29 2.97
CA TYR A 84 -25.79 20.40 2.91
C TYR A 84 -24.62 21.01 2.13
N ASP A 85 -24.90 21.61 0.98
CA ASP A 85 -23.89 22.26 0.14
C ASP A 85 -23.28 23.49 0.84
N ASN A 86 -24.12 24.32 1.48
CA ASN A 86 -23.66 25.50 2.22
C ASN A 86 -22.79 25.11 3.42
N ARG A 87 -23.23 24.13 4.23
CA ARG A 87 -22.48 23.66 5.41
C ARG A 87 -21.18 22.96 5.02
N THR A 88 -21.19 22.13 3.97
CA THR A 88 -19.98 21.45 3.48
C THR A 88 -18.98 22.45 2.89
N SER A 89 -19.47 23.48 2.20
CA SER A 89 -18.62 24.57 1.70
C SER A 89 -18.01 25.39 2.83
N ALA A 90 -18.78 25.64 3.92
CA ALA A 90 -18.26 26.30 5.11
C ALA A 90 -17.20 25.44 5.83
N LEU A 91 -17.42 24.12 5.95
CA LEU A 91 -16.44 23.18 6.51
C LEU A 91 -15.13 23.19 5.71
N SER A 92 -15.25 23.18 4.37
CA SER A 92 -14.08 23.27 3.48
C SER A 92 -13.39 24.63 3.60
N ALA A 93 -14.13 25.73 3.70
CA ALA A 93 -13.54 27.05 3.91
C ALA A 93 -12.79 27.14 5.24
N LYS A 94 -13.39 26.61 6.32
CA LYS A 94 -12.77 26.55 7.64
C LYS A 94 -11.47 25.74 7.65
N SER A 95 -11.36 24.71 6.81
CA SER A 95 -10.10 23.95 6.66
C SER A 95 -8.94 24.77 6.08
N CYS A 96 -9.21 25.96 5.50
CA CYS A 96 -8.20 26.89 4.99
C CYS A 96 -7.72 27.91 6.01
N ASP A 97 -8.36 28.00 7.17
CA ASP A 97 -7.95 28.93 8.22
C ASP A 97 -6.62 28.46 8.84
N SER A 98 -5.73 29.41 9.16
CA SER A 98 -4.40 29.09 9.71
C SER A 98 -4.44 28.39 11.06
N ASP A 99 -5.51 28.62 11.82
CA ASP A 99 -5.82 28.05 13.13
C ASP A 99 -6.95 26.99 13.06
N SER A 100 -7.19 26.45 11.86
CA SER A 100 -8.20 25.40 11.63
C SER A 100 -8.02 24.23 12.63
N PRO A 101 -9.10 23.80 13.30
CA PRO A 101 -9.08 22.64 14.19
C PRO A 101 -9.10 21.31 13.43
N PHE A 102 -9.07 21.33 12.09
CA PHE A 102 -9.20 20.12 11.27
C PHE A 102 -7.86 19.59 10.78
N PRO A 103 -7.76 18.28 10.54
CA PRO A 103 -6.61 17.73 9.87
C PRO A 103 -6.64 18.12 8.39
N VAL A 104 -5.48 18.35 7.79
CA VAL A 104 -5.34 18.75 6.39
C VAL A 104 -4.36 17.84 5.66
N HIS A 105 -4.47 17.79 4.33
CA HIS A 105 -3.51 17.07 3.50
C HIS A 105 -2.31 17.97 3.16
N PRO A 106 -1.12 17.41 2.90
CA PRO A 106 -0.08 18.14 2.19
C PRO A 106 -0.65 18.67 0.86
N GLY A 107 -0.41 19.94 0.53
CA GLY A 107 -1.03 20.60 -0.64
C GLY A 107 -2.28 21.42 -0.33
N THR A 108 -2.83 21.34 0.88
CA THR A 108 -4.06 22.08 1.25
C THR A 108 -3.87 23.59 1.16
N ALA A 109 -2.71 24.12 1.57
CA ALA A 109 -2.44 25.56 1.52
C ALA A 109 -2.49 26.10 0.08
N GLU A 110 -1.92 25.37 -0.89
CA GLU A 110 -1.96 25.71 -2.31
C GLU A 110 -3.38 25.62 -2.87
N CYS A 111 -4.19 24.67 -2.41
CA CYS A 111 -5.60 24.61 -2.79
C CYS A 111 -6.40 25.79 -2.21
N CYS A 112 -6.05 26.27 -1.02
CA CYS A 112 -6.72 27.39 -0.37
C CYS A 112 -6.47 28.74 -1.05
N THR A 113 -5.47 28.87 -1.91
CA THR A 113 -5.27 30.07 -2.73
C THR A 113 -6.22 30.14 -3.92
N LYS A 114 -6.98 29.08 -4.20
CA LYS A 114 -7.97 28.99 -5.27
C LYS A 114 -9.36 29.33 -4.75
N GLU A 115 -10.29 29.63 -5.64
CA GLU A 115 -11.67 30.00 -5.29
C GLU A 115 -12.71 29.04 -5.89
N GLY A 116 -13.92 29.06 -5.33
CA GLY A 116 -15.09 28.36 -5.88
C GLY A 116 -14.87 26.87 -6.21
N LEU A 117 -15.21 26.50 -7.44
CA LEU A 117 -15.11 25.12 -7.94
C LEU A 117 -13.65 24.64 -8.02
N GLU A 118 -12.71 25.52 -8.36
CA GLU A 118 -11.29 25.14 -8.50
C GLU A 118 -10.71 24.69 -7.17
N ARG A 119 -11.03 25.41 -6.07
CA ARG A 119 -10.68 24.99 -4.71
C ARG A 119 -11.30 23.64 -4.36
N LYS A 120 -12.60 23.45 -4.63
CA LYS A 120 -13.32 22.19 -4.33
C LYS A 120 -12.66 21.00 -5.05
N LEU A 121 -12.34 21.15 -6.33
CA LEU A 121 -11.68 20.12 -7.13
C LEU A 121 -10.23 19.87 -6.67
N CYS A 122 -9.48 20.94 -6.35
CA CYS A 122 -8.12 20.82 -5.82
C CYS A 122 -8.10 20.02 -4.51
N MET A 123 -8.92 20.40 -3.54
CA MET A 123 -9.04 19.70 -2.25
C MET A 123 -9.47 18.24 -2.40
N ALA A 124 -10.41 17.96 -3.31
CA ALA A 124 -10.88 16.61 -3.58
C ALA A 124 -9.81 15.72 -4.25
N ALA A 125 -8.84 16.33 -4.95
CA ALA A 125 -7.74 15.63 -5.61
C ALA A 125 -6.57 15.31 -4.67
N LEU A 126 -6.47 15.98 -3.51
CA LEU A 126 -5.44 15.70 -2.52
C LEU A 126 -5.58 14.27 -1.98
N LYS A 127 -4.44 13.61 -1.80
CA LYS A 127 -4.35 12.23 -1.29
C LYS A 127 -3.35 12.18 -0.15
N HIS A 128 -3.58 11.29 0.80
CA HIS A 128 -2.56 10.95 1.78
C HIS A 128 -1.61 9.90 1.21
N GLN A 129 -0.35 9.96 1.62
CA GLN A 129 0.57 8.85 1.42
C GLN A 129 0.20 7.69 2.35
N PRO A 130 0.37 6.43 1.93
CA PRO A 130 0.19 5.28 2.80
C PRO A 130 1.11 5.35 4.02
N GLN A 131 0.64 4.84 5.15
CA GLN A 131 1.46 4.65 6.35
C GLN A 131 2.29 3.37 6.20
N GLU A 132 3.59 3.52 5.95
CA GLU A 132 4.51 2.38 5.77
C GLU A 132 5.03 1.81 7.10
N PHE A 133 5.04 2.63 8.15
CA PHE A 133 5.48 2.30 9.51
C PHE A 133 4.34 2.42 10.51
N PRO A 134 3.38 1.47 10.53
CA PRO A 134 2.35 1.47 11.55
C PRO A 134 2.97 1.34 12.94
N THR A 135 2.51 2.16 13.87
CA THR A 135 2.96 2.25 15.27
C THR A 135 1.95 1.70 16.27
N TYR A 136 0.75 1.30 15.80
CA TYR A 136 -0.25 0.67 16.65
C TYR A 136 0.29 -0.64 17.25
N VAL A 137 0.30 -0.70 18.58
CA VAL A 137 0.59 -1.91 19.36
C VAL A 137 -0.61 -2.16 20.25
N GLU A 138 -1.21 -3.33 20.12
CA GLU A 138 -2.33 -3.70 20.98
C GLU A 138 -1.83 -3.79 22.44
N PRO A 139 -2.45 -3.07 23.40
CA PRO A 139 -2.06 -3.16 24.80
C PRO A 139 -2.35 -4.54 25.39
N THR A 140 -1.86 -4.78 26.60
CA THR A 140 -2.19 -6.01 27.33
C THR A 140 -3.67 -6.06 27.68
N ASN A 141 -4.19 -7.26 27.92
CA ASN A 141 -5.61 -7.45 28.27
C ASN A 141 -6.00 -6.62 29.53
N ASP A 142 -5.08 -6.47 30.48
CA ASP A 142 -5.32 -5.71 31.70
C ASP A 142 -5.41 -4.20 31.41
N GLU A 143 -4.48 -3.66 30.62
CA GLU A 143 -4.49 -2.25 30.19
C GLU A 143 -5.75 -1.92 29.37
N ILE A 144 -6.13 -2.82 28.44
CA ILE A 144 -7.36 -2.70 27.65
C ILE A 144 -8.57 -2.60 28.58
N CYS A 145 -8.70 -3.52 29.54
CA CYS A 145 -9.87 -3.54 30.40
C CYS A 145 -9.87 -2.44 31.45
N GLU A 146 -8.71 -1.97 31.91
CA GLU A 146 -8.61 -0.80 32.78
C GLU A 146 -9.09 0.46 32.05
N ALA A 147 -8.56 0.72 30.86
CA ALA A 147 -8.96 1.87 30.03
C ALA A 147 -10.44 1.81 29.65
N PHE A 148 -10.92 0.64 29.22
CA PHE A 148 -12.33 0.43 28.87
C PHE A 148 -13.28 0.66 30.05
N ARG A 149 -12.94 0.21 31.27
CA ARG A 149 -13.79 0.45 32.46
C ARG A 149 -13.82 1.90 32.88
N LYS A 150 -12.72 2.64 32.65
CA LYS A 150 -12.60 4.06 33.02
C LYS A 150 -13.45 4.95 32.13
N ASP A 151 -13.37 4.75 30.82
CA ASP A 151 -14.17 5.49 29.83
C ASP A 151 -14.41 4.62 28.58
N PRO A 152 -15.52 3.85 28.54
CA PRO A 152 -15.81 2.98 27.40
C PRO A 152 -15.90 3.72 26.06
N LYS A 153 -16.44 4.95 26.06
CA LYS A 153 -16.66 5.74 24.85
C LYS A 153 -15.36 6.37 24.38
N GLY A 154 -14.57 6.94 25.29
CA GLY A 154 -13.23 7.44 25.00
C GLY A 154 -12.30 6.35 24.49
N PHE A 155 -12.29 5.18 25.14
CA PHE A 155 -11.54 4.00 24.67
C PHE A 155 -11.92 3.61 23.24
N ALA A 156 -13.22 3.49 22.97
CA ALA A 156 -13.70 3.12 21.64
C ALA A 156 -13.27 4.14 20.57
N ASN A 157 -13.47 5.44 20.82
CA ASN A 157 -13.08 6.50 19.90
C ASN A 157 -11.57 6.52 19.63
N GLN A 158 -10.76 6.38 20.69
CA GLN A 158 -9.31 6.35 20.57
C GLN A 158 -8.85 5.15 19.73
N PHE A 159 -9.40 3.96 20.00
CA PHE A 159 -9.09 2.76 19.21
C PHE A 159 -9.52 2.90 17.74
N LEU A 160 -10.72 3.40 17.46
CA LEU A 160 -11.20 3.65 16.10
C LEU A 160 -10.26 4.59 15.36
N TYR A 161 -9.78 5.64 16.02
CA TYR A 161 -8.81 6.58 15.47
C TYR A 161 -7.45 5.91 15.23
N GLU A 162 -6.80 5.41 16.28
CA GLU A 162 -5.43 4.86 16.21
C GLU A 162 -5.34 3.70 15.22
N TYR A 163 -6.30 2.80 15.23
CA TYR A 163 -6.28 1.66 14.32
C TYR A 163 -6.46 2.11 12.86
N SER A 164 -7.34 3.08 12.62
CA SER A 164 -7.66 3.54 11.27
C SER A 164 -6.58 4.44 10.65
N ILE A 165 -5.84 5.23 11.45
CA ILE A 165 -4.67 5.97 10.94
C ILE A 165 -3.51 5.04 10.57
N ASN A 166 -3.39 3.91 11.27
CA ASN A 166 -2.31 2.93 11.06
C ASN A 166 -2.60 1.96 9.91
N TYR A 167 -3.87 1.59 9.73
CA TYR A 167 -4.29 0.59 8.74
C TYR A 167 -5.25 1.16 7.68
N GLY A 168 -5.20 2.47 7.44
CA GLY A 168 -6.16 3.22 6.62
C GLY A 168 -6.25 2.85 5.13
N GLN A 169 -5.26 2.12 4.60
CA GLN A 169 -5.29 1.62 3.22
C GLN A 169 -6.05 0.30 3.07
N ALA A 170 -6.47 -0.34 4.17
CA ALA A 170 -7.46 -1.39 4.08
C ALA A 170 -8.80 -0.81 3.57
N PRO A 171 -9.59 -1.59 2.83
CA PRO A 171 -10.95 -1.20 2.46
C PRO A 171 -11.76 -0.76 3.70
N LEU A 172 -12.48 0.36 3.57
CA LEU A 172 -13.22 0.99 4.68
C LEU A 172 -14.13 -0.02 5.39
N THR A 173 -14.80 -0.88 4.63
CA THR A 173 -15.75 -1.88 5.11
C THR A 173 -15.08 -2.94 5.97
N ILE A 174 -13.86 -3.36 5.59
CA ILE A 174 -13.04 -4.31 6.36
C ILE A 174 -12.58 -3.64 7.66
N LEU A 175 -12.16 -2.36 7.62
CA LEU A 175 -11.79 -1.60 8.81
C LEU A 175 -12.96 -1.49 9.79
N VAL A 176 -14.14 -1.06 9.32
CA VAL A 176 -15.35 -0.94 10.15
C VAL A 176 -15.75 -2.29 10.74
N SER A 177 -15.72 -3.36 9.93
CA SER A 177 -16.04 -4.71 10.40
C SER A 177 -15.08 -5.20 11.48
N TYR A 178 -13.77 -5.01 11.29
CA TYR A 178 -12.75 -5.40 12.25
C TYR A 178 -12.90 -4.61 13.55
N THR A 179 -12.97 -3.28 13.47
CA THR A 179 -13.00 -2.46 14.67
C THR A 179 -14.28 -2.67 15.48
N LYS A 180 -15.43 -2.85 14.82
CA LYS A 180 -16.68 -3.24 15.49
C LYS A 180 -16.55 -4.58 16.20
N SER A 181 -15.98 -5.58 15.53
CA SER A 181 -15.77 -6.92 16.12
C SER A 181 -14.80 -6.86 17.29
N TYR A 182 -13.73 -6.06 17.19
CA TYR A 182 -12.75 -5.86 18.25
C TYR A 182 -13.39 -5.22 19.50
N LEU A 183 -14.15 -4.14 19.33
CA LEU A 183 -14.83 -3.48 20.44
C LEU A 183 -15.88 -4.39 21.10
N SER A 184 -16.55 -5.25 20.33
CA SER A 184 -17.44 -6.28 20.87
C SER A 184 -16.68 -7.32 21.72
N MET A 185 -15.51 -7.77 21.26
CA MET A 185 -14.62 -8.64 22.05
C MET A 185 -14.18 -7.95 23.35
N VAL A 186 -13.76 -6.69 23.30
CA VAL A 186 -13.35 -5.94 24.49
C VAL A 186 -14.51 -5.83 25.49
N GLY A 187 -15.70 -5.43 25.03
CA GLY A 187 -16.88 -5.29 25.89
C GLY A 187 -17.29 -6.60 26.57
N SER A 188 -17.26 -7.72 25.84
CA SER A 188 -17.62 -9.04 26.38
C SER A 188 -16.53 -9.63 27.28
N CYS A 189 -15.26 -9.51 26.93
CA CYS A 189 -14.18 -10.12 27.69
C CYS A 189 -13.79 -9.33 28.94
N CYS A 190 -13.89 -8.00 28.92
CA CYS A 190 -13.60 -7.19 30.10
C CYS A 190 -14.68 -7.26 31.19
N THR A 191 -15.87 -7.77 30.84
CA THR A 191 -16.98 -8.03 31.77
C THR A 191 -17.12 -9.52 32.12
N SER A 192 -16.27 -10.38 31.55
CA SER A 192 -16.27 -11.82 31.81
C SER A 192 -15.67 -12.15 33.18
N PRO A 193 -16.18 -13.17 33.89
CA PRO A 193 -15.54 -13.69 35.10
C PRO A 193 -14.19 -14.38 34.81
N SER A 194 -13.92 -14.72 33.54
CA SER A 194 -12.67 -15.35 33.10
C SER A 194 -12.07 -14.62 31.88
N PRO A 195 -11.55 -13.38 32.05
CA PRO A 195 -11.12 -12.52 30.93
C PRO A 195 -10.08 -13.17 30.01
N THR A 196 -9.07 -13.85 30.56
CA THR A 196 -7.99 -14.49 29.78
C THR A 196 -8.52 -15.56 28.82
N VAL A 197 -9.43 -16.41 29.29
CA VAL A 197 -10.03 -17.47 28.46
C VAL A 197 -10.93 -16.86 27.38
N CYS A 198 -11.68 -15.80 27.73
CA CYS A 198 -12.50 -15.07 26.78
C CYS A 198 -11.64 -14.47 25.66
N PHE A 199 -10.62 -13.66 25.99
CA PHE A 199 -9.77 -13.01 25.00
C PHE A 199 -9.09 -14.01 24.07
N LEU A 200 -8.59 -15.14 24.60
CA LEU A 200 -7.99 -16.17 23.77
C LEU A 200 -8.99 -16.71 22.73
N ARG A 201 -10.21 -17.04 23.16
CA ARG A 201 -11.26 -17.56 22.27
C ARG A 201 -11.67 -16.54 21.22
N GLU A 202 -11.97 -15.31 21.64
CA GLU A 202 -12.40 -14.25 20.73
C GLU A 202 -11.28 -13.89 19.73
N ARG A 203 -10.03 -13.73 20.17
CA ARG A 203 -8.90 -13.46 19.25
C ARG A 203 -8.71 -14.55 18.21
N LEU A 204 -8.91 -15.82 18.56
CA LEU A 204 -8.87 -16.91 17.58
C LEU A 204 -10.00 -16.82 16.55
N GLN A 205 -11.20 -16.39 16.95
CA GLN A 205 -12.33 -16.15 16.05
C GLN A 205 -12.10 -14.92 15.16
N LEU A 206 -11.53 -13.84 15.72
CA LEU A 206 -11.20 -12.61 15.01
C LEU A 206 -9.93 -12.72 14.13
N LYS A 207 -9.11 -13.76 14.29
CA LYS A 207 -7.82 -13.93 13.59
C LYS A 207 -7.96 -13.69 12.08
N HIS A 208 -8.95 -14.30 11.44
CA HIS A 208 -9.15 -14.17 9.99
C HIS A 208 -9.36 -12.70 9.57
N LEU A 209 -10.25 -11.99 10.25
CA LEU A 209 -10.56 -10.60 9.95
C LEU A 209 -9.38 -9.66 10.29
N SER A 210 -8.65 -9.96 11.36
CA SER A 210 -7.42 -9.25 11.74
C SER A 210 -6.34 -9.37 10.65
N LEU A 211 -6.10 -10.60 10.17
CA LEU A 211 -5.15 -10.85 9.09
C LEU A 211 -5.61 -10.20 7.78
N LEU A 212 -6.89 -10.36 7.43
CA LEU A 212 -7.46 -9.73 6.24
C LEU A 212 -7.25 -8.21 6.27
N THR A 213 -7.50 -7.56 7.41
CA THR A 213 -7.34 -6.11 7.55
C THR A 213 -5.88 -5.67 7.38
N THR A 214 -4.98 -6.29 8.12
CA THR A 214 -3.55 -5.92 8.15
C THR A 214 -2.84 -6.23 6.83
N VAL A 215 -3.12 -7.39 6.24
CA VAL A 215 -2.61 -7.79 4.91
C VAL A 215 -3.17 -6.88 3.83
N SER A 216 -4.49 -6.64 3.80
CA SER A 216 -5.10 -5.74 2.79
C SER A 216 -4.49 -4.35 2.87
N ASN A 217 -4.34 -3.79 4.08
CA ASN A 217 -3.67 -2.51 4.27
C ASN A 217 -2.26 -2.53 3.68
N ARG A 218 -1.46 -3.54 3.97
CA ARG A 218 -0.07 -3.61 3.54
C ARG A 218 0.06 -3.71 2.02
N ILE A 219 -0.69 -4.59 1.37
CA ILE A 219 -0.63 -4.77 -0.09
C ILE A 219 -1.23 -3.56 -0.83
N CYS A 220 -2.28 -2.95 -0.29
CA CYS A 220 -2.85 -1.72 -0.86
C CYS A 220 -1.96 -0.51 -0.63
N SER A 221 -1.19 -0.45 0.45
CA SER A 221 -0.16 0.58 0.67
C SER A 221 0.93 0.51 -0.38
N GLN A 222 1.45 -0.70 -0.65
CA GLN A 222 2.45 -0.92 -1.71
C GLN A 222 1.87 -0.60 -3.09
N TYR A 223 0.62 -0.99 -3.36
CA TYR A 223 -0.08 -0.65 -4.60
C TYR A 223 -0.28 0.86 -4.77
N ALA A 224 -0.64 1.58 -3.71
CA ALA A 224 -0.83 3.02 -3.73
C ALA A 224 0.50 3.76 -3.99
N ALA A 225 1.60 3.27 -3.43
CA ALA A 225 2.95 3.81 -3.65
C ALA A 225 3.45 3.59 -5.07
N TYR A 226 3.28 2.39 -5.61
CA TYR A 226 3.82 2.03 -6.93
C TYR A 226 2.88 2.38 -8.10
N GLY A 227 1.57 2.36 -7.88
CA GLY A 227 0.60 2.34 -8.97
C GLY A 227 0.61 1.00 -9.73
N LYS A 228 -0.27 0.88 -10.74
CA LYS A 228 -0.60 -0.40 -11.37
C LYS A 228 0.61 -1.08 -12.04
N GLU A 229 1.29 -0.38 -12.95
CA GLU A 229 2.34 -0.98 -13.78
C GLU A 229 3.57 -1.38 -12.95
N LYS A 230 4.05 -0.48 -12.08
CA LYS A 230 5.16 -0.78 -11.18
C LYS A 230 4.81 -1.82 -10.12
N SER A 231 3.54 -1.87 -9.67
CA SER A 231 3.06 -2.97 -8.82
C SER A 231 3.16 -4.32 -9.53
N ARG A 232 2.76 -4.42 -10.81
CA ARG A 232 2.88 -5.67 -11.59
C ARG A 232 4.34 -6.13 -11.66
N LEU A 233 5.24 -5.21 -12.01
CA LEU A 233 6.68 -5.47 -12.07
C LEU A 233 7.23 -5.92 -10.70
N SER A 234 6.88 -5.21 -9.62
CA SER A 234 7.26 -5.57 -8.25
C SER A 234 6.84 -7.01 -7.90
N HIS A 235 5.59 -7.40 -8.19
CA HIS A 235 5.13 -8.76 -7.89
C HIS A 235 5.87 -9.82 -8.72
N LEU A 236 6.14 -9.54 -10.00
CA LEU A 236 6.96 -10.41 -10.84
C LEU A 236 8.37 -10.60 -10.27
N ILE A 237 9.02 -9.50 -9.86
CA ILE A 237 10.34 -9.53 -9.20
C ILE A 237 10.29 -10.40 -7.94
N LYS A 238 9.31 -10.17 -7.05
CA LYS A 238 9.16 -10.94 -5.81
C LYS A 238 8.97 -12.43 -6.08
N PHE A 239 8.15 -12.81 -7.06
CA PHE A 239 7.99 -14.22 -7.42
C PHE A 239 9.27 -14.82 -8.00
N ALA A 240 9.95 -14.12 -8.91
CA ALA A 240 11.23 -14.54 -9.47
C ALA A 240 12.28 -14.80 -8.37
N GLN A 241 12.29 -13.97 -7.33
CA GLN A 241 13.18 -14.12 -6.17
C GLN A 241 12.75 -15.23 -5.20
N LYS A 242 11.45 -15.45 -4.99
CA LYS A 242 10.93 -16.48 -4.06
C LYS A 242 10.97 -17.88 -4.65
N VAL A 243 10.82 -18.02 -5.96
CA VAL A 243 10.85 -19.29 -6.69
C VAL A 243 11.72 -19.16 -7.95
N PRO A 244 13.04 -18.97 -7.79
CA PRO A 244 13.94 -18.77 -8.91
C PRO A 244 14.14 -20.04 -9.77
N THR A 245 13.47 -21.15 -9.44
CA THR A 245 13.46 -22.41 -10.20
C THR A 245 12.22 -22.56 -11.10
N ALA A 246 11.21 -21.70 -10.97
CA ALA A 246 10.03 -21.72 -11.82
C ALA A 246 10.31 -21.14 -13.22
N ASP A 247 9.36 -21.33 -14.15
CA ASP A 247 9.34 -20.66 -15.45
C ASP A 247 8.52 -19.36 -15.37
N LEU A 248 8.75 -18.42 -16.29
CA LEU A 248 7.97 -17.16 -16.37
C LEU A 248 6.46 -17.43 -16.41
N LYS A 249 6.02 -18.40 -17.21
CA LYS A 249 4.60 -18.79 -17.35
C LYS A 249 3.95 -19.26 -16.05
N ASP A 250 4.73 -19.69 -15.05
CA ASP A 250 4.19 -20.11 -13.76
C ASP A 250 3.91 -18.92 -12.83
N VAL A 251 4.60 -17.79 -13.02
CA VAL A 251 4.59 -16.64 -12.09
C VAL A 251 3.99 -15.37 -12.69
N LEU A 252 4.10 -15.16 -14.00
CA LEU A 252 3.57 -13.97 -14.67
C LEU A 252 2.05 -13.85 -14.50
N PRO A 253 1.25 -14.92 -14.71
CA PRO A 253 -0.19 -14.84 -14.46
C PRO A 253 -0.53 -14.50 -13.00
N LEU A 254 0.29 -14.97 -12.04
CA LEU A 254 0.09 -14.67 -10.62
C LEU A 254 0.39 -13.20 -10.30
N ALA A 255 1.38 -12.59 -10.94
CA ALA A 255 1.70 -11.18 -10.81
C ALA A 255 0.62 -10.28 -11.43
N GLU A 256 0.02 -10.72 -12.54
CA GLU A 256 -1.09 -10.03 -13.20
C GLU A 256 -2.39 -10.13 -12.40
N ASP A 257 -2.70 -11.33 -11.90
CA ASP A 257 -3.91 -11.59 -11.10
C ASP A 257 -3.92 -10.74 -9.84
N VAL A 258 -2.85 -10.74 -9.05
CA VAL A 258 -2.80 -9.91 -7.83
C VAL A 258 -2.87 -8.43 -8.17
N THR A 259 -2.23 -7.97 -9.24
CA THR A 259 -2.31 -6.56 -9.65
C THR A 259 -3.74 -6.18 -10.05
N THR A 260 -4.45 -7.09 -10.71
CA THR A 260 -5.86 -6.92 -11.07
C THR A 260 -6.73 -6.85 -9.81
N ILE A 261 -6.53 -7.76 -8.86
CA ILE A 261 -7.22 -7.77 -7.56
C ILE A 261 -6.98 -6.45 -6.81
N LEU A 262 -5.73 -5.99 -6.72
CA LEU A 262 -5.37 -4.74 -6.04
C LEU A 262 -6.04 -3.53 -6.71
N SER A 263 -5.99 -3.45 -8.05
CA SER A 263 -6.64 -2.37 -8.80
C SER A 263 -8.16 -2.34 -8.62
N LYS A 264 -8.77 -3.52 -8.47
CA LYS A 264 -10.20 -3.69 -8.26
C LYS A 264 -10.62 -3.38 -6.82
N CYS A 265 -9.86 -3.87 -5.84
CA CYS A 265 -10.31 -3.93 -4.45
C CYS A 265 -9.76 -2.83 -3.54
N CYS A 266 -8.55 -2.30 -3.77
CA CYS A 266 -7.96 -1.30 -2.85
C CYS A 266 -8.72 0.03 -2.84
N GLY A 267 -9.32 0.41 -3.97
CA GLY A 267 -10.18 1.59 -4.08
C GLY A 267 -11.68 1.28 -4.06
N SER A 268 -12.07 0.02 -3.82
CA SER A 268 -13.47 -0.42 -3.92
C SER A 268 -14.29 0.03 -2.72
N ALA A 269 -15.55 0.38 -2.98
CA ALA A 269 -16.58 0.51 -1.95
C ALA A 269 -17.24 -0.84 -1.58
N SER A 270 -16.90 -1.93 -2.28
CA SER A 270 -17.48 -3.26 -2.07
C SER A 270 -16.98 -3.88 -0.76
N GLU A 271 -17.92 -4.38 0.05
CA GLU A 271 -17.62 -4.80 1.41
C GLU A 271 -16.69 -6.02 1.53
N ASP A 272 -16.74 -6.90 0.53
CA ASP A 272 -16.15 -8.23 0.56
C ASP A 272 -15.16 -8.48 -0.60
N CYS A 273 -14.70 -7.44 -1.30
CA CYS A 273 -13.83 -7.59 -2.48
C CYS A 273 -12.56 -8.39 -2.15
N MET A 274 -11.74 -7.91 -1.21
CA MET A 274 -10.53 -8.64 -0.80
C MET A 274 -10.86 -9.99 -0.15
N ALA A 275 -11.95 -10.07 0.60
CA ALA A 275 -12.38 -11.29 1.28
C ALA A 275 -12.74 -12.43 0.29
N LYS A 276 -13.20 -12.08 -0.92
CA LYS A 276 -13.52 -13.03 -2.00
C LYS A 276 -12.33 -13.33 -2.90
N GLU A 277 -11.60 -12.30 -3.32
CA GLU A 277 -10.54 -12.44 -4.31
C GLU A 277 -9.28 -13.12 -3.76
N LEU A 278 -8.87 -12.80 -2.51
CA LEU A 278 -7.65 -13.37 -1.93
C LEU A 278 -7.72 -14.89 -1.76
N PRO A 279 -8.84 -15.49 -1.29
CA PRO A 279 -8.96 -16.95 -1.27
C PRO A 279 -8.78 -17.62 -2.62
N GLU A 280 -9.45 -17.14 -3.67
CA GLU A 280 -9.30 -17.70 -5.02
C GLU A 280 -7.87 -17.55 -5.53
N TYR A 281 -7.23 -16.41 -5.26
CA TYR A 281 -5.85 -16.16 -5.61
C TYR A 281 -4.86 -17.14 -4.93
N THR A 282 -5.10 -17.49 -3.66
CA THR A 282 -4.24 -18.44 -2.94
C THR A 282 -4.30 -19.85 -3.51
N VAL A 283 -5.46 -20.27 -4.04
CA VAL A 283 -5.59 -21.54 -4.76
C VAL A 283 -4.70 -21.54 -6.00
N LYS A 284 -4.77 -20.46 -6.81
CA LYS A 284 -3.93 -20.31 -8.00
C LYS A 284 -2.43 -20.34 -7.68
N ILE A 285 -2.00 -19.66 -6.60
CA ILE A 285 -0.61 -19.72 -6.14
C ILE A 285 -0.19 -21.17 -5.89
N CYS A 286 -1.01 -21.93 -5.16
CA CYS A 286 -0.68 -23.29 -4.79
C CYS A 286 -0.71 -24.26 -5.97
N ASP A 287 -1.66 -24.11 -6.89
CA ASP A 287 -1.73 -24.91 -8.12
C ASP A 287 -0.48 -24.71 -8.99
N SER A 288 0.00 -23.46 -9.10
CA SER A 288 1.18 -23.14 -9.91
C SER A 288 2.51 -23.46 -9.22
N LEU A 289 2.63 -23.21 -7.91
CA LEU A 289 3.93 -23.11 -7.23
C LEU A 289 4.20 -24.17 -6.15
N SER A 290 3.20 -24.91 -5.66
CA SER A 290 3.37 -25.86 -4.54
C SER A 290 4.39 -26.98 -4.82
N THR A 291 4.63 -27.30 -6.08
CA THR A 291 5.58 -28.34 -6.52
C THR A 291 6.94 -27.78 -6.95
N LYS A 292 7.10 -26.45 -6.99
CA LYS A 292 8.29 -25.78 -7.55
C LYS A 292 9.43 -25.65 -6.55
N ASN A 293 9.13 -25.51 -5.25
CA ASN A 293 10.12 -25.58 -4.17
C ASN A 293 9.48 -25.97 -2.82
N SER A 294 10.31 -26.29 -1.83
CA SER A 294 9.83 -26.70 -0.49
C SER A 294 9.07 -25.60 0.25
N LYS A 295 9.49 -24.33 0.13
CA LYS A 295 8.85 -23.22 0.87
C LYS A 295 7.40 -23.00 0.41
N PHE A 296 7.13 -23.04 -0.90
CA PHE A 296 5.75 -22.96 -1.42
C PHE A 296 4.95 -24.22 -1.07
N LYS A 297 5.58 -25.41 -1.08
CA LYS A 297 4.95 -26.64 -0.61
C LYS A 297 4.48 -26.50 0.84
N ASP A 298 5.34 -25.97 1.72
CA ASP A 298 5.05 -25.80 3.14
C ASP A 298 3.96 -24.74 3.34
N CYS A 299 4.05 -23.58 2.68
CA CYS A 299 3.00 -22.56 2.76
C CYS A 299 1.64 -23.09 2.28
N CYS A 300 1.59 -23.90 1.24
CA CYS A 300 0.35 -24.48 0.72
C CYS A 300 -0.24 -25.60 1.61
N GLN A 301 0.43 -25.98 2.71
CA GLN A 301 -0.12 -26.85 3.74
C GLN A 301 -0.79 -26.07 4.88
N GLU A 302 -0.74 -24.74 4.86
CA GLU A 302 -1.45 -23.90 5.82
C GLU A 302 -2.97 -24.11 5.73
N LYS A 303 -3.65 -23.98 6.87
CA LYS A 303 -5.05 -24.42 7.00
C LYS A 303 -6.06 -23.49 6.36
N THR A 304 -5.75 -22.21 6.25
CA THR A 304 -6.69 -21.20 5.76
C THR A 304 -6.06 -20.41 4.61
N PRO A 305 -6.87 -19.91 3.66
CA PRO A 305 -6.37 -19.08 2.57
C PRO A 305 -5.52 -17.89 3.06
N MET A 306 -5.94 -17.24 4.14
CA MET A 306 -5.18 -16.13 4.73
C MET A 306 -3.84 -16.57 5.30
N ASP A 307 -3.77 -17.75 5.93
CA ASP A 307 -2.50 -18.28 6.44
C ASP A 307 -1.54 -18.62 5.28
N ILE A 308 -2.02 -19.19 4.17
CA ILE A 308 -1.17 -19.41 2.98
C ILE A 308 -0.74 -18.08 2.36
N PHE A 309 -1.62 -17.08 2.26
CA PHE A 309 -1.24 -15.75 1.76
C PHE A 309 -0.18 -15.10 2.65
N VAL A 310 -0.35 -15.13 3.98
CA VAL A 310 0.62 -14.59 4.94
C VAL A 310 1.97 -15.30 4.81
N CYS A 311 1.97 -16.64 4.76
CA CYS A 311 3.18 -17.43 4.59
C CYS A 311 3.92 -17.06 3.28
N THR A 312 3.19 -17.03 2.16
CA THR A 312 3.76 -16.67 0.85
C THR A 312 4.21 -15.22 0.79
N TYR A 313 3.51 -14.29 1.44
CA TYR A 313 3.88 -12.87 1.50
C TYR A 313 5.19 -12.65 2.26
N PHE A 314 5.32 -13.23 3.47
CA PHE A 314 6.51 -13.09 4.32
C PHE A 314 7.68 -14.00 3.94
N MET A 315 7.50 -14.90 2.97
CA MET A 315 8.59 -15.71 2.45
C MET A 315 9.74 -14.80 1.97
N PRO A 316 10.97 -14.97 2.48
CA PRO A 316 12.12 -14.21 2.00
C PRO A 316 12.54 -14.69 0.61
N ALA A 317 13.38 -13.91 -0.08
CA ALA A 317 14.04 -14.36 -1.31
C ALA A 317 14.74 -15.71 -1.09
N ALA A 318 14.67 -16.58 -2.08
CA ALA A 318 15.41 -17.84 -2.10
C ALA A 318 16.89 -17.58 -2.44
N PRO A 319 17.80 -18.51 -2.10
CA PRO A 319 19.18 -18.44 -2.58
C PRO A 319 19.22 -18.32 -4.09
N THR A 320 20.03 -17.38 -4.58
CA THR A 320 20.15 -17.07 -6.00
C THR A 320 20.86 -18.20 -6.74
N PRO A 321 20.27 -18.80 -7.79
CA PRO A 321 20.94 -19.79 -8.61
C PRO A 321 22.04 -19.16 -9.47
N GLU A 322 23.11 -19.92 -9.72
CA GLU A 322 24.13 -19.57 -10.72
C GLU A 322 23.56 -19.76 -12.13
N LEU A 323 23.20 -18.66 -12.78
CA LEU A 323 22.65 -18.64 -14.14
C LEU A 323 23.50 -17.74 -15.07
N PRO A 324 23.52 -18.01 -16.39
CA PRO A 324 24.20 -17.17 -17.37
C PRO A 324 23.78 -15.70 -17.32
N ASP A 325 24.61 -14.81 -17.85
CA ASP A 325 24.29 -13.39 -17.93
C ASP A 325 23.11 -13.11 -18.84
N VAL A 326 22.17 -12.33 -18.31
CA VAL A 326 20.95 -11.92 -19.01
C VAL A 326 21.33 -10.77 -19.91
N LYS A 327 21.22 -10.99 -21.22
CA LYS A 327 21.44 -9.95 -22.22
C LYS A 327 20.23 -9.03 -22.26
N LEU A 328 20.47 -7.75 -22.49
CA LEU A 328 19.39 -6.82 -22.80
C LEU A 328 18.66 -7.29 -24.07
N PRO A 329 17.32 -7.18 -24.11
CA PRO A 329 16.53 -7.49 -25.30
C PRO A 329 16.98 -6.70 -26.53
N THR A 330 16.89 -7.29 -27.73
CA THR A 330 17.28 -6.61 -28.97
C THR A 330 16.14 -5.76 -29.53
N ASN A 331 16.41 -4.90 -30.52
CA ASN A 331 15.39 -4.07 -31.17
C ASN A 331 14.21 -4.88 -31.72
N LYS A 332 14.50 -5.99 -32.40
CA LYS A 332 13.44 -6.86 -32.93
C LYS A 332 12.58 -7.47 -31.82
N ASP A 333 13.12 -7.64 -30.62
CA ASP A 333 12.40 -8.25 -29.51
C ASP A 333 11.52 -7.21 -28.78
N VAL A 334 11.99 -5.97 -28.61
CA VAL A 334 11.28 -4.93 -27.83
C VAL A 334 10.19 -4.23 -28.64
N CYS A 335 10.43 -3.99 -29.93
CA CYS A 335 9.54 -3.17 -30.76
C CYS A 335 8.54 -3.98 -31.59
N ASP A 336 8.60 -5.30 -31.51
CA ASP A 336 7.61 -6.17 -32.14
C ASP A 336 6.32 -6.21 -31.31
N LYS A 337 5.22 -5.81 -31.93
CA LYS A 337 3.90 -5.79 -31.29
C LYS A 337 3.35 -7.19 -31.03
N GLU A 338 3.90 -8.22 -31.67
CA GLU A 338 3.57 -9.61 -31.40
C GLU A 338 4.28 -10.16 -30.15
N ASN A 339 5.29 -9.45 -29.62
CA ASN A 339 6.16 -9.94 -28.56
C ASN A 339 5.96 -9.15 -27.25
N THR A 340 4.80 -9.30 -26.63
CA THR A 340 4.39 -8.51 -25.46
C THR A 340 5.12 -8.87 -24.15
N GLU A 341 5.75 -10.05 -24.08
CA GLU A 341 6.33 -10.60 -22.84
C GLU A 341 7.85 -10.47 -22.74
N VAL A 342 8.54 -9.91 -23.75
CA VAL A 342 10.02 -9.85 -23.76
C VAL A 342 10.58 -9.07 -22.57
N LEU A 343 9.96 -7.94 -22.24
CA LEU A 343 10.38 -7.12 -21.11
C LEU A 343 10.10 -7.84 -19.78
N ASP A 344 9.02 -8.61 -19.70
CA ASP A 344 8.71 -9.44 -18.54
C ASP A 344 9.71 -10.59 -18.39
N GLN A 345 10.06 -11.26 -19.48
CA GLN A 345 11.09 -12.30 -19.49
C GLN A 345 12.44 -11.74 -19.06
N TYR A 346 12.82 -10.56 -19.54
CA TYR A 346 14.05 -9.90 -19.11
C TYR A 346 14.03 -9.56 -17.61
N ALA A 347 12.94 -8.95 -17.12
CA ALA A 347 12.78 -8.61 -15.72
C ALA A 347 12.82 -9.86 -14.83
N PHE A 348 12.13 -10.93 -15.23
CA PHE A 348 12.11 -12.21 -14.54
C PHE A 348 13.50 -12.86 -14.47
N GLU A 349 14.19 -13.00 -15.61
CA GLU A 349 15.51 -13.63 -15.65
C GLU A 349 16.56 -12.83 -14.89
N LEU A 350 16.52 -11.49 -14.96
CA LEU A 350 17.41 -10.66 -14.17
C LEU A 350 17.12 -10.82 -12.67
N SER A 351 15.85 -10.79 -12.28
CA SER A 351 15.44 -10.82 -10.87
C SER A 351 15.77 -12.15 -10.18
N ARG A 352 15.55 -13.28 -10.86
CA ARG A 352 15.83 -14.60 -10.27
C ARG A 352 17.32 -14.85 -10.03
N LYS A 353 18.22 -14.18 -10.79
CA LYS A 353 19.68 -14.35 -10.68
C LYS A 353 20.41 -13.23 -9.93
N THR A 354 19.71 -12.17 -9.50
CA THR A 354 20.36 -11.01 -8.88
C THR A 354 20.02 -10.96 -7.40
N HIS A 355 21.04 -11.15 -6.55
CA HIS A 355 20.91 -11.06 -5.10
C HIS A 355 20.86 -9.60 -4.63
N ILE A 356 19.68 -8.99 -4.73
CA ILE A 356 19.43 -7.61 -4.32
C ILE A 356 17.93 -7.47 -3.94
N PRO A 357 17.54 -6.60 -2.99
CA PRO A 357 16.14 -6.46 -2.61
C PRO A 357 15.25 -5.91 -3.75
N GLU A 358 13.97 -6.29 -3.75
CA GLU A 358 13.02 -5.89 -4.79
C GLU A 358 12.89 -4.37 -4.94
N VAL A 359 12.94 -3.59 -3.85
CA VAL A 359 12.85 -2.12 -3.91
C VAL A 359 13.94 -1.48 -4.77
N PHE A 360 15.14 -2.09 -4.84
CA PHE A 360 16.20 -1.63 -5.74
C PHE A 360 15.90 -2.01 -7.19
N LEU A 361 15.50 -3.27 -7.44
CA LEU A 361 15.18 -3.73 -8.80
C LEU A 361 14.01 -2.94 -9.39
N SER A 362 12.93 -2.74 -8.64
CA SER A 362 11.78 -1.95 -9.08
C SER A 362 12.14 -0.49 -9.36
N LYS A 363 13.10 0.08 -8.61
CA LYS A 363 13.58 1.45 -8.83
C LYS A 363 14.37 1.59 -10.13
N ILE A 364 15.26 0.65 -10.45
CA ILE A 364 16.11 0.75 -11.65
C ILE A 364 15.50 0.12 -12.91
N LEU A 365 14.70 -0.94 -12.78
CA LEU A 365 14.13 -1.63 -13.94
C LEU A 365 13.04 -0.81 -14.62
N GLU A 366 12.17 -0.13 -13.88
CA GLU A 366 11.12 0.70 -14.48
C GLU A 366 11.66 1.74 -15.48
N PRO A 367 12.61 2.64 -15.12
CA PRO A 367 13.18 3.59 -16.06
C PRO A 367 13.99 2.91 -17.16
N THR A 368 14.68 1.81 -16.86
CA THR A 368 15.45 1.04 -17.86
C THR A 368 14.53 0.48 -18.95
N LEU A 369 13.47 -0.23 -18.56
CA LEU A 369 12.50 -0.83 -19.48
C LEU A 369 11.74 0.24 -20.27
N ARG A 370 11.38 1.36 -19.63
CA ARG A 370 10.77 2.51 -20.32
C ARG A 370 11.71 3.11 -21.36
N GLY A 371 12.98 3.32 -21.00
CA GLY A 371 13.98 3.86 -21.90
C GLY A 371 14.23 2.99 -23.14
N LEU A 372 14.14 1.66 -22.99
CA LEU A 372 14.19 0.72 -24.12
C LEU A 372 12.93 0.84 -25.00
N ALA A 373 11.75 0.88 -24.39
CA ALA A 373 10.47 0.97 -25.12
C ALA A 373 10.32 2.29 -25.89
N GLU A 374 10.87 3.40 -25.37
CA GLU A 374 10.85 4.71 -26.03
C GLU A 374 11.51 4.70 -27.42
N CYS A 375 12.52 3.84 -27.64
CA CYS A 375 13.18 3.73 -28.94
C CYS A 375 12.28 3.18 -30.04
N CYS A 376 11.21 2.46 -29.70
CA CYS A 376 10.28 1.89 -30.68
C CYS A 376 9.45 2.96 -31.41
N ASN A 377 9.34 4.16 -30.85
CA ASN A 377 8.63 5.28 -31.47
C ASN A 377 9.55 6.21 -32.29
N SER A 378 10.86 5.94 -32.32
CA SER A 378 11.81 6.71 -33.11
C SER A 378 11.77 6.29 -34.59
N GLY A 379 12.07 7.22 -35.51
CA GLY A 379 12.17 6.91 -36.94
C GLY A 379 13.31 5.93 -37.30
N GLU A 380 14.25 5.72 -36.37
CA GLU A 380 15.36 4.76 -36.49
C GLU A 380 15.56 3.95 -35.19
N SER A 381 14.61 3.06 -34.86
CA SER A 381 14.62 2.29 -33.60
C SER A 381 15.91 1.49 -33.35
N THR A 382 16.56 1.00 -34.41
CA THR A 382 17.83 0.25 -34.30
C THR A 382 18.97 1.16 -33.86
N ALA A 383 19.06 2.36 -34.43
CA ALA A 383 20.09 3.32 -34.06
C ALA A 383 19.89 3.78 -32.60
N CYS A 384 18.65 4.11 -32.23
CA CYS A 384 18.30 4.50 -30.86
C CYS A 384 18.70 3.44 -29.82
N LEU A 385 18.40 2.16 -30.06
CA LEU A 385 18.74 1.09 -29.11
C LEU A 385 20.24 0.76 -29.09
N ASN A 386 20.94 0.87 -30.23
CA ASN A 386 22.38 0.70 -30.26
C ASN A 386 23.12 1.79 -29.47
N GLU A 387 22.55 2.99 -29.41
CA GLU A 387 23.07 4.12 -28.63
C GLU A 387 22.68 4.03 -27.14
N LYS A 388 21.38 3.94 -26.83
CA LYS A 388 20.88 3.90 -25.45
C LYS A 388 21.17 2.58 -24.73
N GLY A 389 21.13 1.45 -25.43
CA GLY A 389 21.24 0.11 -24.82
C GLY A 389 22.51 -0.09 -23.98
N PRO A 390 23.72 0.20 -24.51
CA PRO A 390 24.96 0.12 -23.73
C PRO A 390 25.00 1.06 -22.52
N GLN A 391 24.43 2.26 -22.64
CA GLN A 391 24.35 3.21 -21.54
C GLN A 391 23.44 2.68 -20.42
N LEU A 392 22.23 2.27 -20.75
CA LEU A 392 21.27 1.69 -19.81
C LEU A 392 21.84 0.42 -19.15
N LYS A 393 22.56 -0.42 -19.90
CA LYS A 393 23.25 -1.60 -19.35
C LYS A 393 24.24 -1.20 -18.26
N LYS A 394 25.06 -0.19 -18.54
CA LYS A 394 26.11 0.27 -17.63
C LYS A 394 25.50 0.89 -16.37
N GLU A 395 24.47 1.72 -16.52
CA GLU A 395 23.72 2.30 -15.41
C GLU A 395 23.09 1.22 -14.52
N LEU A 396 22.44 0.23 -15.14
CA LEU A 396 21.83 -0.90 -14.44
C LEU A 396 22.87 -1.72 -13.67
N SER A 397 23.97 -2.12 -14.31
CA SER A 397 25.03 -2.91 -13.66
C SER A 397 25.66 -2.14 -12.50
N SER A 398 25.99 -0.85 -12.69
CA SER A 398 26.56 -0.02 -11.63
C SER A 398 25.60 0.16 -10.45
N PHE A 399 24.30 0.36 -10.72
CA PHE A 399 23.29 0.49 -9.68
C PHE A 399 23.12 -0.81 -8.88
N ILE A 400 23.12 -1.96 -9.56
CA ILE A 400 23.04 -3.27 -8.90
C ILE A 400 24.27 -3.50 -8.00
N GLU A 401 25.47 -3.25 -8.51
CA GLU A 401 26.72 -3.42 -7.74
C GLU A 401 26.73 -2.57 -6.47
N LYS A 402 26.36 -1.29 -6.56
CA LYS A 402 26.24 -0.40 -5.39
C LYS A 402 25.15 -0.87 -4.41
N GLY A 403 24.01 -1.31 -4.92
CA GLY A 403 22.93 -1.83 -4.07
C GLY A 403 23.32 -3.11 -3.34
N GLN A 404 24.07 -3.99 -4.00
CA GLN A 404 24.66 -5.17 -3.39
C GLN A 404 25.67 -4.79 -2.30
N GLU A 405 26.49 -3.77 -2.52
CA GLU A 405 27.42 -3.25 -1.52
C GLU A 405 26.69 -2.70 -0.28
N LEU A 406 25.62 -1.92 -0.47
CA LEU A 406 24.79 -1.39 0.61
C LEU A 406 24.13 -2.49 1.45
N CYS A 407 23.67 -3.56 0.81
CA CYS A 407 22.97 -4.66 1.46
C CYS A 407 23.85 -5.87 1.81
N ALA A 408 25.15 -5.82 1.53
CA ALA A 408 26.03 -6.96 1.72
C ALA A 408 26.05 -7.43 3.18
N ASP A 409 26.09 -8.74 3.40
CA ASP A 409 26.02 -9.45 4.69
C ASP A 409 24.68 -9.34 5.44
N TYR A 410 23.70 -8.55 4.99
CA TYR A 410 22.47 -8.34 5.75
C TYR A 410 21.58 -9.60 5.77
N SER A 411 21.38 -10.25 4.62
CA SER A 411 20.48 -11.40 4.49
C SER A 411 21.03 -12.71 5.05
N GLU A 412 22.35 -12.87 5.14
CA GLU A 412 22.98 -14.14 5.55
C GLU A 412 23.30 -14.22 7.05
N ASN A 413 23.10 -13.14 7.81
CA ASN A 413 23.57 -13.04 9.19
C ASN A 413 22.46 -12.56 10.15
N THR A 414 22.61 -12.89 11.44
CA THR A 414 21.81 -12.21 12.48
C THR A 414 22.17 -10.73 12.52
N PHE A 415 21.25 -9.86 12.95
CA PHE A 415 21.50 -8.41 12.95
C PHE A 415 22.75 -8.00 13.76
N THR A 416 23.01 -8.65 14.89
CA THR A 416 24.21 -8.40 15.70
C THR A 416 25.50 -8.82 14.98
N GLU A 417 25.46 -9.93 14.24
CA GLU A 417 26.62 -10.43 13.50
C GLU A 417 26.87 -9.60 12.23
N TYR A 418 25.80 -9.21 11.55
CA TYR A 418 25.84 -8.24 10.46
C TYR A 418 26.51 -6.93 10.89
N LYS A 419 26.15 -6.34 12.04
CA LYS A 419 26.77 -5.10 12.53
C LYS A 419 28.27 -5.25 12.79
N LYS A 420 28.74 -6.41 13.24
CA LYS A 420 30.18 -6.68 13.42
C LYS A 420 30.90 -6.72 12.08
N LYS A 421 30.40 -7.50 11.12
CA LYS A 421 30.98 -7.59 9.77
C LYS A 421 30.96 -6.24 9.06
N LEU A 422 29.89 -5.46 9.22
CA LEU A 422 29.80 -4.09 8.73
C LEU A 422 30.89 -3.20 9.34
N ALA A 423 31.12 -3.27 10.65
CA ALA A 423 32.18 -2.51 11.31
C ALA A 423 33.57 -2.89 10.79
N GLU A 424 33.84 -4.17 10.55
CA GLU A 424 35.10 -4.66 9.96
C GLU A 424 35.31 -4.13 8.54
N ARG A 425 34.28 -4.19 7.69
CA ARG A 425 34.33 -3.64 6.32
C ARG A 425 34.57 -2.14 6.30
N LEU A 426 33.83 -1.39 7.13
CA LEU A 426 33.97 0.06 7.22
C LEU A 426 35.36 0.45 7.77
N ARG A 427 35.89 -0.29 8.76
CA ARG A 427 37.26 -0.10 9.25
C ARG A 427 38.31 -0.35 8.15
N GLY A 428 38.09 -1.36 7.30
CA GLY A 428 38.95 -1.63 6.15
C GLY A 428 38.94 -0.50 5.11
N LYS A 429 37.79 0.14 4.89
CA LYS A 429 37.64 1.27 3.95
C LYS A 429 38.11 2.61 4.54
N LEU A 430 37.98 2.78 5.85
CA LEU A 430 38.31 4.01 6.58
C LEU A 430 39.26 3.70 7.74
N PRO A 431 40.55 3.41 7.47
CA PRO A 431 41.51 3.03 8.53
C PRO A 431 41.70 4.11 9.59
N ASP A 432 41.63 5.37 9.17
CA ASP A 432 41.87 6.55 9.99
C ASP A 432 40.62 7.02 10.78
N ALA A 433 39.44 6.43 10.53
CA ALA A 433 38.22 6.79 11.24
C ALA A 433 38.33 6.49 12.74
N THR A 434 37.93 7.44 13.56
CA THR A 434 37.84 7.26 15.01
C THR A 434 36.83 6.17 15.37
N ALA A 435 36.91 5.65 16.61
CA ALA A 435 35.94 4.67 17.08
C ALA A 435 34.50 5.22 17.08
N THR A 436 34.33 6.52 17.35
CA THR A 436 33.03 7.20 17.36
C THR A 436 32.46 7.33 15.95
N GLU A 437 33.25 7.84 15.00
CA GLU A 437 32.84 7.95 13.59
C GLU A 437 32.47 6.59 13.00
N LEU A 438 33.26 5.55 13.29
CA LEU A 438 32.95 4.20 12.81
C LEU A 438 31.62 3.71 13.39
N LYS A 439 31.35 3.96 14.68
CA LYS A 439 30.10 3.57 15.32
C LYS A 439 28.90 4.27 14.68
N GLU A 440 29.00 5.58 14.44
CA GLU A 440 27.94 6.36 13.78
C GLU A 440 27.66 5.84 12.36
N LEU A 441 28.70 5.53 11.59
CA LEU A 441 28.55 4.95 10.26
C LEU A 441 27.91 3.57 10.29
N VAL A 442 28.31 2.71 11.25
CA VAL A 442 27.70 1.39 11.46
C VAL A 442 26.22 1.54 11.82
N ASP A 443 25.89 2.46 12.73
CA ASP A 443 24.51 2.69 13.16
C ASP A 443 23.66 3.17 11.97
N LYS A 444 24.14 4.17 11.21
CA LYS A 444 23.47 4.69 10.00
C LYS A 444 23.25 3.62 8.93
N HIS A 445 24.30 2.90 8.54
CA HIS A 445 24.20 1.85 7.52
C HIS A 445 23.32 0.69 7.98
N SER A 446 23.40 0.31 9.26
CA SER A 446 22.57 -0.77 9.79
C SER A 446 21.09 -0.40 9.88
N ASP A 447 20.77 0.87 10.15
CA ASP A 447 19.40 1.37 10.12
C ASP A 447 18.84 1.33 8.69
N PHE A 448 19.61 1.82 7.70
CA PHE A 448 19.25 1.71 6.28
C PHE A 448 18.97 0.25 5.88
N ALA A 449 19.91 -0.66 6.17
CA ALA A 449 19.77 -2.05 5.77
C ALA A 449 18.56 -2.73 6.45
N SER A 450 18.29 -2.39 7.71
CA SER A 450 17.14 -2.92 8.44
C SER A 450 15.79 -2.58 7.81
N LYS A 451 15.73 -1.46 7.09
CA LYS A 451 14.51 -0.97 6.43
C LYS A 451 14.47 -1.32 4.96
N CYS A 452 15.59 -1.25 4.24
CA CYS A 452 15.64 -1.33 2.77
C CYS A 452 16.27 -2.59 2.18
N CYS A 453 16.87 -3.47 2.99
CA CYS A 453 17.53 -4.69 2.51
C CYS A 453 16.68 -5.97 2.66
N SER A 454 15.34 -5.86 2.55
CA SER A 454 14.42 -6.99 2.64
C SER A 454 13.44 -7.03 1.46
N ILE A 455 12.82 -8.19 1.20
CA ILE A 455 11.90 -8.37 0.07
C ILE A 455 10.60 -7.54 0.17
N ASN A 456 10.22 -7.11 1.38
CA ASN A 456 9.01 -6.34 1.64
C ASN A 456 9.32 -4.94 2.19
N SER A 457 10.53 -4.44 1.91
CA SER A 457 10.94 -3.09 2.28
C SER A 457 9.94 -2.02 1.78
N PRO A 458 9.72 -0.95 2.56
CA PRO A 458 8.72 0.06 2.28
C PRO A 458 9.13 0.92 1.07
N PRO A 459 8.36 0.90 -0.04
CA PRO A 459 8.79 1.51 -1.29
C PRO A 459 8.97 3.03 -1.23
N LEU A 460 8.09 3.79 -0.58
CA LEU A 460 8.21 5.26 -0.58
C LEU A 460 9.40 5.73 0.25
N TYR A 461 9.55 5.17 1.45
CA TYR A 461 10.70 5.46 2.30
C TYR A 461 12.01 5.07 1.60
N CYS A 462 12.11 3.82 1.11
CA CYS A 462 13.33 3.35 0.50
C CYS A 462 13.65 4.02 -0.84
N ASP A 463 12.67 4.54 -1.59
CA ASP A 463 12.95 5.29 -2.81
C ASP A 463 13.87 6.49 -2.55
N SER A 464 13.54 7.28 -1.52
CA SER A 464 14.33 8.45 -1.12
C SER A 464 15.66 8.10 -0.42
N GLU A 465 15.66 7.08 0.44
CA GLU A 465 16.86 6.66 1.15
C GLU A 465 17.88 6.01 0.21
N ILE A 466 17.43 5.22 -0.78
CA ILE A 466 18.32 4.64 -1.78
C ILE A 466 19.00 5.76 -2.59
N ASP A 467 18.27 6.80 -3.00
CA ASP A 467 18.87 7.94 -3.70
C ASP A 467 19.92 8.65 -2.84
N ALA A 468 19.65 8.84 -1.56
CA ALA A 468 20.60 9.45 -0.64
C ALA A 468 21.88 8.59 -0.49
N GLU A 469 21.75 7.28 -0.24
CA GLU A 469 22.90 6.40 -0.03
C GLU A 469 23.70 6.15 -1.33
N MET A 470 23.04 6.02 -2.48
CA MET A 470 23.68 5.82 -3.79
C MET A 470 24.60 6.97 -4.22
N ASN A 471 24.35 8.17 -3.70
CA ASN A 471 25.16 9.37 -3.94
C ASN A 471 26.38 9.48 -2.99
N THR A 472 26.40 8.69 -1.91
CA THR A 472 27.50 8.68 -0.94
C THR A 472 28.56 7.62 -1.20
N LEU A 473 28.23 6.59 -1.99
CA LEU A 473 29.12 5.58 -2.55
C LEU A 473 29.59 5.98 -3.94
#